data_AF-E9SHY8-F1
#
_entry.id   AF-E9SHY8-F1
#
_cell.length_a   1.000
_cell.length_b   1.000
_cell.length_c   1.000
_cell.angle_alpha   90.00
_cell.angle_beta   90.00
_cell.angle_gamma   90.00
#
_symmetry.space_group_name_H-M   'P 1'
#
loop_
_entity.id
_entity.type
_entity.pdbx_description
1 polymer ?
#
loop_
_entity_poly.entity_id
_entity_poly.type
_entity_poly.pdbx_seq_one_letter_code
_entity_poly.pdbx_strand_id
1 'polypeptide(L)'
;MKNKKLAAFTAAAVLVFGGYTVTPTVRLDTAFTASAENYGKFTYEKVSGGVKITACDAVYGALEIPSKIGGAKVVAIGDDAFSMLDGITSVTIPNGVKEIGICAFSGCTGLKKVVLPDSLKYVREAAFADCTSLSSLTVPDNGIEFESEAFLGCTSLKTVTLPFSVSEIGTAAFGFTISDDENAEYVDIKGFKLKCFMNSQAYIYAVNSSVPYEILDPDTPDTTFSTPVPADDDTTDGETNKKGDVNGDGRINVSDISLAAGQVKGIKMLSAACLRRADVNKDSYVNVTDISLLSAHVKGIRKIK
;
A
#
# COMPACT_ATOMS: atom_id res chain seq x y z
N MET A 1 0.09 -44.51 38.47
CA MET A 1 1.05 -43.63 39.18
C MET A 1 0.62 -42.19 38.91
N LYS A 2 -0.24 -41.57 39.73
CA LYS A 2 0.12 -40.66 40.82
C LYS A 2 1.44 -39.91 40.57
N ASN A 3 1.36 -38.60 40.28
CA ASN A 3 1.82 -37.59 41.22
C ASN A 3 1.10 -36.25 41.04
N LYS A 4 0.62 -35.76 42.19
CA LYS A 4 -0.03 -34.47 42.45
C LYS A 4 1.02 -33.46 42.93
N LYS A 5 0.56 -32.20 43.00
CA LYS A 5 0.95 -31.04 43.85
C LYS A 5 1.65 -29.95 43.02
N LEU A 6 1.34 -28.65 43.19
CA LEU A 6 1.01 -27.94 44.42
C LEU A 6 0.09 -26.72 44.16
N ALA A 7 -0.68 -26.37 45.18
CA ALA A 7 -1.66 -25.29 45.23
C ALA A 7 -1.04 -23.90 45.49
N ALA A 8 -1.74 -22.84 45.08
CA ALA A 8 -1.71 -21.54 45.75
C ALA A 8 -3.15 -21.14 46.12
N PHE A 9 -3.36 -20.98 47.42
CA PHE A 9 -4.58 -20.50 48.07
C PHE A 9 -4.40 -19.00 48.32
N THR A 10 -5.43 -18.19 48.04
CA THR A 10 -5.79 -17.04 48.88
C THR A 10 -7.30 -16.84 48.89
N ALA A 11 -7.81 -16.50 50.07
CA ALA A 11 -9.17 -16.70 50.53
C ALA A 11 -10.15 -15.61 50.08
N ALA A 12 -11.40 -16.00 49.80
CA ALA A 12 -12.56 -15.12 49.86
C ALA A 12 -13.53 -15.67 50.91
N ALA A 13 -13.55 -15.05 52.09
CA ALA A 13 -14.67 -15.18 53.01
C ALA A 13 -15.81 -14.30 52.48
N VAL A 14 -16.91 -14.92 52.07
CA VAL A 14 -18.17 -14.20 51.81
C VAL A 14 -19.24 -14.79 52.72
N LEU A 15 -19.65 -13.99 53.69
CA LEU A 15 -20.85 -14.19 54.50
C LEU A 15 -22.06 -14.27 53.56
N VAL A 16 -22.80 -15.36 53.64
CA VAL A 16 -24.06 -15.56 52.92
C VAL A 16 -25.18 -14.84 53.67
N PHE A 17 -25.78 -13.83 53.05
CA PHE A 17 -27.18 -13.48 53.26
C PHE A 17 -27.86 -13.37 51.90
N GLY A 18 -29.04 -13.98 51.80
CA GLY A 18 -29.73 -14.28 50.55
C GLY A 18 -30.12 -13.05 49.72
N GLY A 19 -30.13 -13.25 48.41
CA GLY A 19 -30.58 -12.29 47.41
C GLY A 19 -29.87 -12.56 46.09
N TYR A 20 -30.61 -13.07 45.10
CA TYR A 20 -30.08 -13.39 43.78
C TYR A 20 -29.54 -12.12 43.10
N THR A 21 -28.23 -12.08 42.82
CA THR A 21 -27.67 -11.22 41.77
C THR A 21 -26.73 -12.05 40.91
N VAL A 22 -27.14 -12.33 39.68
CA VAL A 22 -26.29 -12.93 38.65
C VAL A 22 -25.35 -11.83 38.15
N THR A 23 -24.10 -11.82 38.59
CA THR A 23 -23.05 -11.03 37.92
C THR A 23 -22.54 -11.83 36.73
N PRO A 24 -22.55 -11.28 35.50
CA PRO A 24 -21.88 -11.94 34.38
C PRO A 24 -20.37 -11.83 34.62
N THR A 25 -19.74 -12.94 35.01
CA THR A 25 -18.29 -13.02 35.06
C THR A 25 -17.78 -13.12 33.63
N VAL A 26 -17.35 -11.99 33.08
CA VAL A 26 -16.63 -11.95 31.79
C VAL A 26 -15.30 -12.67 32.01
N ARG A 27 -15.18 -13.90 31.49
CA ARG A 27 -13.88 -14.53 31.31
C ARG A 27 -13.23 -13.88 30.09
N LEU A 28 -12.24 -13.01 30.32
CA LEU A 28 -11.24 -12.74 29.30
C LEU A 28 -10.32 -13.97 29.26
N ASP A 29 -10.59 -14.87 28.32
CA ASP A 29 -9.65 -15.91 27.94
C ASP A 29 -8.53 -15.26 27.10
N THR A 30 -7.67 -14.46 27.75
CA THR A 30 -6.42 -13.99 27.14
C THR A 30 -5.35 -15.07 27.33
N ALA A 31 -5.49 -16.14 26.57
CA ALA A 31 -4.38 -17.02 26.23
C ALA A 31 -4.50 -17.34 24.75
N PHE A 32 -3.99 -16.43 23.91
CA PHE A 32 -3.81 -16.68 22.49
C PHE A 32 -2.59 -17.60 22.32
N THR A 33 -2.74 -18.88 22.67
CA THR A 33 -1.82 -19.89 22.15
C THR A 33 -2.14 -20.03 20.67
N ALA A 34 -1.28 -19.46 19.82
CA ALA A 34 -1.29 -19.66 18.38
C ALA A 34 -1.00 -21.14 18.09
N SER A 35 -2.02 -22.00 18.19
CA SER A 35 -1.95 -23.34 17.63
C SER A 35 -2.43 -23.24 16.19
N ALA A 36 -1.53 -23.46 15.25
CA ALA A 36 -1.90 -23.58 13.85
C ALA A 36 -2.95 -24.71 13.68
N GLU A 37 -4.06 -24.39 13.02
CA GLU A 37 -5.16 -25.28 12.70
C GLU A 37 -5.09 -25.63 11.20
N ASN A 38 -5.60 -26.80 10.79
CA ASN A 38 -5.58 -27.23 9.40
C ASN A 38 -6.98 -27.22 8.78
N TYR A 39 -7.09 -26.78 7.52
CA TYR A 39 -8.30 -26.82 6.71
C TYR A 39 -7.98 -27.28 5.28
N GLY A 40 -8.22 -28.57 5.02
CA GLY A 40 -7.74 -29.19 3.78
C GLY A 40 -6.22 -29.09 3.69
N LYS A 41 -5.73 -28.49 2.61
CA LYS A 41 -4.30 -28.25 2.35
C LYS A 41 -3.73 -27.01 3.05
N PHE A 42 -4.55 -26.22 3.75
CA PHE A 42 -4.12 -24.96 4.35
C PHE A 42 -3.90 -25.11 5.85
N THR A 43 -2.75 -24.64 6.31
CA THR A 43 -2.49 -24.37 7.72
C THR A 43 -2.81 -22.91 7.99
N TYR A 44 -3.50 -22.61 9.09
CA TYR A 44 -3.93 -21.26 9.43
C TYR A 44 -3.84 -20.99 10.92
N GLU A 45 -3.80 -19.71 11.27
CA GLU A 45 -4.01 -19.25 12.63
C GLU A 45 -5.19 -18.27 12.69
N LYS A 46 -5.89 -18.28 13.81
CA LYS A 46 -6.87 -17.22 14.10
C LYS A 46 -6.11 -15.92 14.27
N VAL A 47 -6.70 -14.81 13.87
CA VAL A 47 -6.19 -13.45 14.08
C VAL A 47 -7.36 -12.50 14.31
N SER A 48 -7.08 -11.25 14.70
CA SER A 48 -8.13 -10.24 14.77
C SER A 48 -8.82 -10.08 13.41
N GLY A 49 -10.15 -10.19 13.37
CA GLY A 49 -10.95 -10.04 12.16
C GLY A 49 -11.11 -11.29 11.28
N GLY A 50 -10.44 -12.40 11.57
CA GLY A 50 -10.56 -13.63 10.77
C GLY A 50 -9.47 -14.65 11.00
N VAL A 51 -8.95 -15.22 9.91
CA VAL A 51 -7.83 -16.14 9.90
C VAL A 51 -6.72 -15.66 8.96
N LYS A 52 -5.49 -16.04 9.29
CA LYS A 52 -4.31 -15.87 8.45
C LYS A 52 -3.82 -17.25 8.03
N ILE A 53 -3.64 -17.48 6.73
CA ILE A 53 -3.05 -18.73 6.23
C ILE A 53 -1.54 -18.65 6.44
N THR A 54 -0.95 -19.66 7.07
CA THR A 54 0.47 -19.67 7.46
C THR A 54 1.29 -20.74 6.76
N ALA A 55 0.65 -21.74 6.15
CA ALA A 55 1.30 -22.68 5.26
C ALA A 55 0.28 -23.33 4.31
N CYS A 56 0.78 -23.95 3.25
CA CYS A 56 0.00 -24.80 2.36
C CYS A 56 0.80 -26.05 2.00
N ASP A 57 0.13 -27.20 1.98
CA ASP A 57 0.70 -28.43 1.43
C ASP A 57 1.02 -28.23 -0.07
N ALA A 58 1.87 -29.10 -0.63
CA ALA A 58 2.23 -29.05 -2.04
C ALA A 58 0.98 -29.11 -2.96
N VAL A 59 0.90 -28.16 -3.90
CA VAL A 59 -0.19 -28.03 -4.87
C VAL A 59 0.37 -27.97 -6.29
N TYR A 60 -0.34 -28.60 -7.23
CA TYR A 60 -0.04 -28.51 -8.66
C TYR A 60 -1.22 -27.84 -9.39
N GLY A 61 -0.92 -26.90 -10.28
CA GLY A 61 -1.92 -26.20 -11.08
C GLY A 61 -2.50 -24.95 -10.41
N ALA A 62 -3.78 -24.68 -10.63
CA ALA A 62 -4.43 -23.48 -10.09
C ALA A 62 -4.71 -23.62 -8.58
N LEU A 63 -4.31 -22.60 -7.81
CA LEU A 63 -4.56 -22.50 -6.38
C LEU A 63 -5.69 -21.48 -6.12
N GLU A 64 -6.78 -21.96 -5.55
CA GLU A 64 -7.87 -21.12 -5.05
C GLU A 64 -7.77 -21.00 -3.52
N ILE A 65 -7.51 -19.79 -3.03
CA ILE A 65 -7.51 -19.51 -1.59
C ILE A 65 -8.97 -19.29 -1.15
N PRO A 66 -9.48 -20.03 -0.15
CA PRO A 66 -10.87 -19.90 0.27
C PRO A 66 -11.12 -18.54 0.92
N SER A 67 -12.27 -17.92 0.68
CA SER A 67 -12.64 -16.66 1.35
C SER A 67 -12.97 -16.83 2.84
N LYS A 68 -13.21 -18.07 3.28
CA LYS A 68 -13.47 -18.44 4.68
C LYS A 68 -12.88 -19.80 5.02
N ILE A 69 -12.40 -19.94 6.26
CA ILE A 69 -11.99 -21.22 6.86
C ILE A 69 -12.75 -21.37 8.18
N GLY A 70 -13.45 -22.50 8.36
CA GLY A 70 -14.25 -22.75 9.57
C GLY A 70 -15.33 -21.68 9.85
N GLY A 71 -15.81 -21.00 8.80
CA GLY A 71 -16.76 -19.88 8.90
C GLY A 71 -16.14 -18.50 9.15
N ALA A 72 -14.87 -18.43 9.55
CA ALA A 72 -14.13 -17.18 9.72
C ALA A 72 -13.55 -16.70 8.38
N LYS A 73 -13.50 -15.38 8.14
CA LYS A 73 -12.97 -14.79 6.91
C LYS A 73 -11.45 -14.98 6.81
N VAL A 74 -10.94 -15.29 5.62
CA VAL A 74 -9.49 -15.21 5.37
C VAL A 74 -9.13 -13.75 5.14
N VAL A 75 -8.28 -13.21 6.01
CA VAL A 75 -7.95 -11.76 6.04
C VAL A 75 -6.49 -11.48 5.75
N ALA A 76 -5.61 -12.49 5.81
CA ALA A 76 -4.20 -12.34 5.51
C ALA A 76 -3.59 -13.64 4.99
N ILE A 77 -2.53 -13.50 4.22
CA ILE A 77 -1.59 -14.58 3.90
C ILE A 77 -0.33 -14.26 4.70
N GLY A 78 0.10 -15.19 5.54
CA GLY A 78 1.25 -15.04 6.40
C GLY A 78 2.57 -15.25 5.66
N ASP A 79 3.64 -15.00 6.40
CA ASP A 79 5.01 -15.12 5.90
C ASP A 79 5.28 -16.55 5.45
N ASP A 80 5.99 -16.68 4.34
CA ASP A 80 6.38 -17.95 3.70
C ASP A 80 5.23 -18.93 3.38
N ALA A 81 3.96 -18.54 3.52
CA ALA A 81 2.83 -19.47 3.54
C ALA A 81 2.69 -20.35 2.28
N PHE A 82 3.19 -19.86 1.14
CA PHE A 82 3.23 -20.55 -0.15
C PHE A 82 4.63 -20.53 -0.78
N SER A 83 5.68 -20.25 0.00
CA SER A 83 7.05 -20.15 -0.49
C SER A 83 7.51 -21.47 -1.14
N MET A 84 8.24 -21.38 -2.25
CA MET A 84 8.83 -22.49 -3.02
C MET A 84 7.81 -23.53 -3.56
N LEU A 85 6.54 -23.15 -3.71
CA LEU A 85 5.52 -24.04 -4.29
C LEU A 85 5.54 -24.02 -5.83
N ASP A 86 6.60 -24.56 -6.43
CA ASP A 86 6.82 -24.58 -7.90
C ASP A 86 5.69 -25.21 -8.73
N GLY A 87 4.86 -26.05 -8.12
CA GLY A 87 3.73 -26.69 -8.78
C GLY A 87 2.58 -25.73 -9.11
N ILE A 88 2.47 -24.58 -8.44
CA ILE A 88 1.34 -23.66 -8.65
C ILE A 88 1.53 -22.86 -9.95
N THR A 89 0.49 -22.78 -10.77
CA THR A 89 0.54 -22.06 -12.06
C THR A 89 -0.25 -20.75 -12.05
N SER A 90 -1.20 -20.62 -11.14
CA SER A 90 -1.98 -19.40 -10.90
C SER A 90 -2.51 -19.41 -9.48
N VAL A 91 -2.70 -18.22 -8.90
CA VAL A 91 -3.32 -18.05 -7.59
C VAL A 91 -4.49 -17.09 -7.69
N THR A 92 -5.62 -17.48 -7.12
CA THR A 92 -6.78 -16.60 -6.91
C THR A 92 -6.86 -16.27 -5.43
N ILE A 93 -6.61 -15.00 -5.10
CA ILE A 93 -6.65 -14.49 -3.73
C ILE A 93 -8.05 -13.86 -3.51
N PRO A 94 -8.80 -14.28 -2.48
CA PRO A 94 -10.17 -13.83 -2.31
C PRO A 94 -10.25 -12.39 -1.79
N ASN A 95 -11.32 -11.71 -2.18
CA ASN A 95 -11.74 -10.45 -1.55
C ASN A 95 -11.97 -10.68 -0.04
N GLY A 96 -11.28 -9.89 0.78
CA GLY A 96 -11.19 -10.06 2.22
C GLY A 96 -9.74 -10.01 2.71
N VAL A 97 -8.80 -10.52 1.91
CA VAL A 97 -7.37 -10.48 2.20
C VAL A 97 -6.87 -9.03 2.17
N LYS A 98 -6.21 -8.61 3.24
CA LYS A 98 -5.66 -7.27 3.47
C LYS A 98 -4.16 -7.22 3.34
N GLU A 99 -3.48 -8.35 3.52
CA GLU A 99 -2.03 -8.43 3.54
C GLU A 99 -1.56 -9.74 2.92
N ILE A 100 -0.48 -9.64 2.15
CA ILE A 100 0.35 -10.75 1.70
C ILE A 100 1.70 -10.59 2.39
N GLY A 101 2.05 -11.55 3.25
CA GLY A 101 3.21 -11.53 4.14
C GLY A 101 4.56 -11.64 3.43
N ILE A 102 5.62 -11.55 4.23
CA ILE A 102 7.00 -11.57 3.77
C ILE A 102 7.28 -12.91 3.10
N CYS A 103 7.88 -12.88 1.92
CA CYS A 103 8.21 -14.08 1.15
C CYS A 103 7.01 -15.03 0.87
N ALA A 104 5.76 -14.57 1.00
CA ALA A 104 4.58 -15.46 1.02
C ALA A 104 4.47 -16.38 -0.21
N PHE A 105 4.87 -15.93 -1.39
CA PHE A 105 4.93 -16.68 -2.64
C PHE A 105 6.35 -16.70 -3.23
N SER A 106 7.37 -16.40 -2.43
CA SER A 106 8.76 -16.37 -2.90
C SER A 106 9.16 -17.70 -3.53
N GLY A 107 9.87 -17.66 -4.65
CA GLY A 107 10.34 -18.85 -5.37
C GLY A 107 9.24 -19.71 -5.98
N CYS A 108 7.99 -19.24 -6.14
CA CYS A 108 6.96 -19.98 -6.87
C CYS A 108 7.23 -19.94 -8.39
N THR A 109 8.23 -20.69 -8.87
CA THR A 109 8.74 -20.55 -10.25
C THR A 109 7.73 -20.96 -11.32
N GLY A 110 6.72 -21.76 -10.98
CA GLY A 110 5.62 -22.13 -11.86
C GLY A 110 4.51 -21.07 -12.02
N LEU A 111 4.46 -20.07 -11.13
CA LEU A 111 3.35 -19.11 -11.03
C LEU A 111 3.37 -18.15 -12.22
N LYS A 112 2.33 -18.19 -13.06
CA LYS A 112 2.26 -17.39 -14.31
C LYS A 112 1.41 -16.13 -14.19
N LYS A 113 0.40 -16.17 -13.32
CA LYS A 113 -0.61 -15.12 -13.21
C LYS A 113 -0.99 -14.88 -11.75
N VAL A 114 -1.01 -13.61 -11.38
CA VAL A 114 -1.51 -13.12 -10.09
C VAL A 114 -2.56 -12.04 -10.34
N VAL A 115 -3.69 -12.15 -9.67
CA VAL A 115 -4.72 -11.10 -9.59
C VAL A 115 -4.82 -10.70 -8.13
N LEU A 116 -4.40 -9.47 -7.82
CA LEU A 116 -4.48 -8.93 -6.46
C LEU A 116 -5.92 -8.47 -6.17
N PRO A 117 -6.49 -8.77 -4.99
CA PRO A 117 -7.89 -8.47 -4.68
C PRO A 117 -8.07 -7.00 -4.27
N ASP A 118 -9.24 -6.42 -4.55
CA ASP A 118 -9.58 -5.01 -4.25
C ASP A 118 -9.48 -4.66 -2.76
N SER A 119 -9.51 -5.66 -1.89
CA SER A 119 -9.37 -5.48 -0.46
C SER A 119 -7.92 -5.31 0.01
N LEU A 120 -6.94 -5.70 -0.80
CA LEU A 120 -5.53 -5.81 -0.42
C LEU A 120 -4.92 -4.43 -0.13
N LYS A 121 -4.10 -4.34 0.92
CA LYS A 121 -3.44 -3.10 1.34
C LYS A 121 -1.93 -3.18 1.31
N TYR A 122 -1.38 -4.34 1.64
CA TYR A 122 0.06 -4.53 1.75
C TYR A 122 0.49 -5.78 0.97
N VAL A 123 1.49 -5.60 0.12
CA VAL A 123 2.36 -6.67 -0.39
C VAL A 123 3.71 -6.47 0.29
N ARG A 124 4.01 -7.33 1.26
CA ARG A 124 5.22 -7.21 2.09
C ARG A 124 6.49 -7.58 1.34
N GLU A 125 7.61 -7.36 2.02
CA GLU A 125 8.95 -7.62 1.51
C GLU A 125 9.06 -8.99 0.82
N ALA A 126 9.62 -8.99 -0.40
CA ALA A 126 9.88 -10.20 -1.19
C ALA A 126 8.66 -11.14 -1.39
N ALA A 127 7.43 -10.66 -1.22
CA ALA A 127 6.23 -11.51 -1.22
C ALA A 127 6.06 -12.37 -2.48
N PHE A 128 6.52 -11.92 -3.65
CA PHE A 128 6.54 -12.67 -4.91
C PHE A 128 7.94 -12.71 -5.53
N ALA A 129 8.99 -12.63 -4.71
CA ALA A 129 10.36 -12.74 -5.19
C ALA A 129 10.57 -14.06 -5.95
N ASP A 130 11.39 -14.05 -7.01
CA ASP A 130 11.76 -15.21 -7.82
C ASP A 130 10.59 -16.03 -8.40
N CYS A 131 9.41 -15.43 -8.55
CA CYS A 131 8.32 -15.96 -9.36
C CYS A 131 8.67 -15.83 -10.85
N THR A 132 9.68 -16.55 -11.33
CA THR A 132 10.31 -16.35 -12.64
C THR A 132 9.38 -16.55 -13.83
N SER A 133 8.31 -17.34 -13.71
CA SER A 133 7.28 -17.49 -14.76
C SER A 133 6.16 -16.44 -14.73
N LEU A 134 6.14 -15.55 -13.73
CA LEU A 134 5.07 -14.57 -13.57
C LEU A 134 5.13 -13.57 -14.72
N SER A 135 4.12 -13.60 -15.58
CA SER A 135 4.04 -12.79 -16.80
C SER A 135 2.82 -11.88 -16.83
N SER A 136 1.85 -12.12 -15.93
CA SER A 136 0.63 -11.33 -15.82
C SER A 136 0.35 -11.00 -14.36
N LEU A 137 0.39 -9.70 -14.04
CA LEU A 137 0.01 -9.15 -12.75
C LEU A 137 -1.12 -8.14 -12.97
N THR A 138 -2.22 -8.29 -12.23
CA THR A 138 -3.31 -7.30 -12.18
C THR A 138 -3.30 -6.63 -10.82
N VAL A 139 -3.16 -5.30 -10.81
CA VAL A 139 -3.12 -4.46 -9.60
C VAL A 139 -4.41 -3.67 -9.48
N PRO A 140 -5.14 -3.75 -8.35
CA PRO A 140 -6.36 -2.99 -8.12
C PRO A 140 -6.07 -1.52 -7.82
N ASP A 141 -7.02 -0.65 -8.13
CA ASP A 141 -6.96 0.79 -7.84
C ASP A 141 -7.49 1.07 -6.43
N ASN A 142 -6.69 0.80 -5.40
CA ASN A 142 -7.15 0.82 -4.01
C ASN A 142 -6.13 1.34 -2.98
N GLY A 143 -5.07 2.01 -3.43
CA GLY A 143 -4.01 2.50 -2.54
C GLY A 143 -3.23 1.39 -1.85
N ILE A 144 -2.83 0.39 -2.63
CA ILE A 144 -1.93 -0.67 -2.19
C ILE A 144 -0.49 -0.14 -2.02
N GLU A 145 0.20 -0.69 -1.04
CA GLU A 145 1.62 -0.51 -0.79
C GLU A 145 2.40 -1.77 -1.17
N PHE A 146 3.48 -1.59 -1.92
CA PHE A 146 4.43 -2.63 -2.27
C PHE A 146 5.74 -2.36 -1.53
N GLU A 147 6.14 -3.26 -0.64
CA GLU A 147 7.43 -3.13 0.06
C GLU A 147 8.60 -3.55 -0.83
N SER A 148 9.82 -3.44 -0.29
CA SER A 148 11.05 -3.78 -0.98
C SER A 148 10.99 -5.18 -1.58
N GLU A 149 11.54 -5.31 -2.79
CA GLU A 149 11.71 -6.60 -3.46
C GLU A 149 10.41 -7.41 -3.72
N ALA A 150 9.24 -6.80 -3.56
CA ALA A 150 7.94 -7.48 -3.67
C ALA A 150 7.79 -8.38 -4.91
N PHE A 151 8.38 -8.00 -6.06
CA PHE A 151 8.45 -8.80 -7.29
C PHE A 151 9.88 -8.87 -7.85
N LEU A 152 10.90 -8.90 -6.98
CA LEU A 152 12.30 -9.12 -7.36
C LEU A 152 12.43 -10.45 -8.14
N GLY A 153 13.25 -10.50 -9.18
CA GLY A 153 13.51 -11.75 -9.91
C GLY A 153 12.33 -12.26 -10.76
N CYS A 154 11.22 -11.51 -10.86
CA CYS A 154 10.09 -11.82 -11.75
C CYS A 154 10.43 -11.57 -13.24
N THR A 155 11.40 -12.32 -13.77
CA THR A 155 12.06 -12.07 -15.08
C THR A 155 11.13 -12.17 -16.29
N SER A 156 10.01 -12.90 -16.18
CA SER A 156 8.97 -12.98 -17.23
C SER A 156 7.99 -11.80 -17.24
N LEU A 157 7.98 -10.97 -16.19
CA LEU A 157 7.04 -9.87 -16.06
C LEU A 157 7.55 -8.68 -16.88
N LYS A 158 7.20 -8.58 -18.17
CA LYS A 158 7.77 -7.54 -19.05
C LYS A 158 7.11 -6.18 -18.94
N THR A 159 5.86 -6.13 -18.50
CA THR A 159 5.15 -4.86 -18.34
C THR A 159 4.17 -4.95 -17.19
N VAL A 160 4.16 -3.91 -16.36
CA VAL A 160 3.20 -3.76 -15.25
C VAL A 160 2.52 -2.41 -15.38
N THR A 161 1.19 -2.39 -15.32
CA THR A 161 0.41 -1.16 -15.20
C THR A 161 0.08 -0.92 -13.74
N LEU A 162 0.53 0.20 -13.20
CA LEU A 162 0.23 0.60 -11.82
C LEU A 162 -0.75 1.78 -11.80
N PRO A 163 -1.84 1.68 -11.01
CA PRO A 163 -2.82 2.75 -10.90
C PRO A 163 -2.23 3.97 -10.18
N PHE A 164 -2.87 5.13 -10.34
CA PHE A 164 -2.45 6.36 -9.66
C PHE A 164 -2.48 6.22 -8.14
N SER A 165 -3.43 5.44 -7.60
CA SER A 165 -3.64 5.35 -6.15
C SER A 165 -2.55 4.64 -5.37
N VAL A 166 -1.65 3.87 -6.01
CA VAL A 166 -0.54 3.16 -5.32
C VAL A 166 0.15 4.12 -4.35
N SER A 167 0.16 3.75 -3.07
CA SER A 167 0.56 4.68 -2.00
C SER A 167 2.06 4.72 -1.78
N GLU A 168 2.74 3.60 -2.02
CA GLU A 168 4.17 3.45 -1.82
C GLU A 168 4.71 2.24 -2.60
N ILE A 169 5.97 2.35 -3.05
CA ILE A 169 6.72 1.31 -3.75
C ILE A 169 8.15 1.30 -3.20
N GLY A 170 8.53 0.18 -2.57
CA GLY A 170 9.83 -0.02 -1.96
C GLY A 170 10.95 -0.29 -2.97
N THR A 171 12.18 -0.33 -2.46
CA THR A 171 13.40 -0.55 -3.25
C THR A 171 13.31 -1.85 -4.04
N ALA A 172 13.65 -1.80 -5.33
CA ALA A 172 13.70 -2.95 -6.22
C ALA A 172 12.40 -3.79 -6.29
N ALA A 173 11.23 -3.22 -5.92
CA ALA A 173 9.96 -3.93 -5.90
C ALA A 173 9.55 -4.46 -7.28
N PHE A 174 9.93 -3.76 -8.37
CA PHE A 174 9.61 -4.13 -9.75
C PHE A 174 10.77 -3.90 -10.71
N GLY A 175 11.00 -4.84 -11.62
CA GLY A 175 11.91 -4.65 -12.75
C GLY A 175 13.38 -4.95 -12.45
N PHE A 176 13.68 -5.54 -11.29
CA PHE A 176 15.04 -5.89 -10.88
C PHE A 176 15.18 -7.39 -10.60
N THR A 177 16.41 -7.88 -10.74
CA THR A 177 16.91 -9.19 -10.29
C THR A 177 18.22 -8.97 -9.55
N ILE A 178 18.76 -10.00 -8.91
CA ILE A 178 20.11 -9.98 -8.34
C ILE A 178 21.14 -10.45 -9.38
N SER A 179 22.33 -9.88 -9.40
CA SER A 179 23.46 -10.34 -10.23
C SER A 179 23.93 -11.73 -9.81
N ASP A 180 24.38 -12.54 -10.78
CA ASP A 180 24.96 -13.86 -10.52
C ASP A 180 26.42 -13.79 -9.97
N ASP A 181 26.97 -12.59 -9.84
CA ASP A 181 28.32 -12.37 -9.32
C ASP A 181 28.35 -12.28 -7.79
N GLU A 182 29.56 -12.24 -7.23
CA GLU A 182 29.77 -12.23 -5.78
C GLU A 182 29.27 -10.96 -5.07
N ASN A 183 28.90 -9.91 -5.82
CA ASN A 183 28.46 -8.63 -5.25
C ASN A 183 26.96 -8.57 -5.00
N ALA A 184 26.16 -9.48 -5.60
CA ALA A 184 24.71 -9.57 -5.42
C ALA A 184 23.99 -8.21 -5.57
N GLU A 185 24.32 -7.48 -6.64
CA GLU A 185 23.75 -6.16 -6.92
C GLU A 185 22.39 -6.26 -7.62
N TYR A 186 21.55 -5.24 -7.44
CA TYR A 186 20.32 -5.13 -8.23
C TYR A 186 20.64 -4.82 -9.69
N VAL A 187 20.11 -5.63 -10.59
CA VAL A 187 20.27 -5.52 -12.04
C VAL A 187 18.90 -5.42 -12.71
N ASP A 188 18.78 -4.54 -13.71
CA ASP A 188 17.55 -4.37 -14.48
C ASP A 188 17.15 -5.66 -15.21
N ILE A 189 15.87 -6.03 -15.11
CA ILE A 189 15.28 -7.06 -15.95
C ILE A 189 15.18 -6.52 -17.38
N LYS A 190 15.92 -7.15 -18.30
CA LYS A 190 15.90 -6.76 -19.72
C LYS A 190 14.49 -6.76 -20.31
N GLY A 191 14.13 -5.62 -20.88
CA GLY A 191 12.84 -5.39 -21.52
C GLY A 191 11.68 -5.15 -20.55
N PHE A 192 11.94 -5.03 -19.24
CA PHE A 192 10.94 -4.57 -18.29
C PHE A 192 10.56 -3.12 -18.58
N LYS A 193 9.26 -2.82 -18.50
CA LYS A 193 8.73 -1.45 -18.59
C LYS A 193 7.57 -1.25 -17.62
N LEU A 194 7.58 -0.14 -16.90
CA LEU A 194 6.43 0.28 -16.10
C LEU A 194 5.46 1.12 -16.94
N LYS A 195 4.16 0.90 -16.79
CA LYS A 195 3.10 1.78 -17.28
C LYS A 195 2.49 2.50 -16.09
N CYS A 196 2.56 3.82 -16.08
CA CYS A 196 2.21 4.64 -14.91
C CYS A 196 1.64 6.00 -15.31
N PHE A 197 1.03 6.68 -14.36
CA PHE A 197 0.55 8.04 -14.52
C PHE A 197 1.62 9.05 -14.11
N MET A 198 1.65 10.21 -14.75
CA MET A 198 2.58 11.28 -14.37
C MET A 198 2.38 11.66 -12.88
N ASN A 199 3.49 11.89 -12.16
CA ASN A 199 3.51 12.25 -10.74
C ASN A 199 2.95 11.19 -9.76
N SER A 200 2.58 9.99 -10.19
CA SER A 200 2.21 8.91 -9.28
C SER A 200 3.43 8.32 -8.57
N GLN A 201 3.21 7.51 -7.53
CA GLN A 201 4.31 6.78 -6.88
C GLN A 201 5.02 5.82 -7.83
N ALA A 202 4.29 5.25 -8.79
CA ALA A 202 4.86 4.44 -9.86
C ALA A 202 5.81 5.24 -10.75
N TYR A 203 5.45 6.49 -11.09
CA TYR A 203 6.33 7.38 -11.84
C TYR A 203 7.57 7.77 -11.02
N ILE A 204 7.40 8.14 -9.75
CA ILE A 204 8.52 8.50 -8.85
C ILE A 204 9.49 7.33 -8.70
N TYR A 205 8.97 6.13 -8.45
CA TYR A 205 9.74 4.89 -8.40
C TYR A 205 10.53 4.68 -9.69
N ALA A 206 9.87 4.78 -10.84
CA ALA A 206 10.53 4.55 -12.13
C ALA A 206 11.66 5.53 -12.40
N VAL A 207 11.47 6.82 -12.09
CA VAL A 207 12.50 7.85 -12.25
C VAL A 207 13.67 7.62 -11.30
N ASN A 208 13.41 7.41 -10.01
CA ASN A 208 14.46 7.27 -8.99
C ASN A 208 15.30 6.01 -9.18
N SER A 209 14.66 4.92 -9.60
CA SER A 209 15.30 3.64 -9.83
C SER A 209 15.78 3.46 -11.28
N SER A 210 15.62 4.47 -12.15
CA SER A 210 15.96 4.40 -13.59
C SER A 210 15.27 3.26 -14.37
N VAL A 211 14.11 2.80 -13.88
CA VAL A 211 13.31 1.78 -14.55
C VAL A 211 12.64 2.39 -15.78
N PRO A 212 12.74 1.78 -16.98
CA PRO A 212 12.04 2.26 -18.16
C PRO A 212 10.53 2.35 -17.94
N TYR A 213 9.90 3.45 -18.36
CA TYR A 213 8.47 3.65 -18.17
C TYR A 213 7.76 4.25 -19.40
N GLU A 214 6.44 4.12 -19.41
CA GLU A 214 5.50 4.69 -20.36
C GLU A 214 4.39 5.38 -19.58
N ILE A 215 4.12 6.65 -19.91
CA ILE A 215 3.03 7.40 -19.28
C ILE A 215 1.71 6.99 -19.92
N LEU A 216 0.78 6.53 -19.10
CA LEU A 216 -0.59 6.23 -19.50
C LEU A 216 -1.39 7.54 -19.54
N ASP A 217 -1.78 7.92 -20.75
CA ASP A 217 -2.57 9.11 -21.07
C ASP A 217 -1.95 10.45 -20.60
N PRO A 218 -1.24 11.19 -21.47
CA PRO A 218 -0.65 12.48 -21.11
C PRO A 218 -1.70 13.55 -20.74
N ASP A 219 -2.96 13.32 -21.12
CA ASP A 219 -4.11 14.19 -20.86
C ASP A 219 -5.04 13.65 -19.76
N THR A 220 -4.70 12.50 -19.13
CA THR A 220 -5.45 12.10 -17.93
C THR A 220 -5.30 13.20 -16.90
N PRO A 221 -6.43 13.75 -16.43
CA PRO A 221 -6.44 14.97 -15.64
C PRO A 221 -5.59 14.73 -14.41
N ASP A 222 -4.85 15.75 -14.01
CA ASP A 222 -4.27 15.82 -12.68
C ASP A 222 -5.33 15.37 -11.65
N THR A 223 -5.23 14.10 -11.21
CA THR A 223 -6.20 13.50 -10.29
C THR A 223 -5.89 13.89 -8.84
N THR A 224 -4.97 14.83 -8.63
CA THR A 224 -4.85 15.52 -7.35
C THR A 224 -5.83 16.69 -7.35
N PHE A 225 -7.06 16.46 -6.87
CA PHE A 225 -8.08 17.49 -6.56
C PHE A 225 -7.82 18.84 -7.22
N SER A 226 -7.94 18.86 -8.55
CA SER A 226 -7.64 20.05 -9.31
C SER A 226 -8.75 21.04 -8.99
N THR A 227 -8.41 22.12 -8.30
CA THR A 227 -9.40 23.12 -7.90
C THR A 227 -9.42 24.22 -8.95
N PRO A 228 -10.54 24.37 -9.71
CA PRO A 228 -10.63 25.42 -10.70
C PRO A 228 -10.48 26.77 -10.02
N VAL A 229 -9.62 27.61 -10.59
CA VAL A 229 -9.50 28.99 -10.16
C VAL A 229 -10.70 29.76 -10.72
N PRO A 230 -11.53 30.40 -9.88
CA PRO A 230 -12.63 31.23 -10.36
C PRO A 230 -12.10 32.33 -11.30
N ALA A 231 -12.79 32.55 -12.42
CA ALA A 231 -12.48 33.64 -13.34
C ALA A 231 -12.48 34.98 -12.59
N ASP A 232 -11.59 35.92 -13.00
CA ASP A 232 -11.60 37.29 -12.48
C ASP A 232 -13.00 37.88 -12.68
N ASP A 233 -13.75 38.02 -11.59
CA ASP A 233 -14.71 39.10 -11.54
C ASP A 233 -13.92 40.36 -11.20
N ASP A 234 -14.27 41.46 -11.86
CA ASP A 234 -13.65 42.78 -11.72
C ASP A 234 -14.02 43.41 -10.36
N THR A 235 -13.90 42.66 -9.26
CA THR A 235 -13.97 43.21 -7.91
C THR A 235 -12.56 43.34 -7.32
N THR A 236 -12.24 44.59 -7.07
CA THR A 236 -11.00 45.10 -6.49
C THR A 236 -10.76 44.54 -5.10
N ASP A 237 -10.03 43.43 -4.99
CA ASP A 237 -9.40 43.03 -3.73
C ASP A 237 -8.01 43.66 -3.66
N GLY A 238 -7.96 44.80 -2.96
CA GLY A 238 -6.74 45.47 -2.56
C GLY A 238 -5.99 44.65 -1.51
N GLU A 239 -5.22 43.67 -1.94
CA GLU A 239 -4.13 43.07 -1.19
C GLU A 239 -3.08 42.62 -2.21
N THR A 240 -1.80 42.77 -1.88
CA THR A 240 -0.68 42.58 -2.81
C THR A 240 -0.82 41.26 -3.56
N ASN A 241 -1.20 41.32 -4.84
CA ASN A 241 -1.54 40.18 -5.70
C ASN A 241 -0.26 39.45 -6.17
N LYS A 242 0.61 39.13 -5.20
CA LYS A 242 1.91 38.52 -5.44
C LYS A 242 1.69 37.03 -5.63
N LYS A 243 1.80 36.60 -6.88
CA LYS A 243 1.73 35.21 -7.28
C LYS A 243 2.68 34.35 -6.42
N GLY A 244 2.13 33.29 -5.84
CA GLY A 244 2.79 32.38 -4.93
C GLY A 244 2.72 32.75 -3.43
N ASP A 245 2.30 33.96 -3.08
CA ASP A 245 1.98 34.34 -1.70
C ASP A 245 0.53 33.96 -1.41
N VAL A 246 0.30 32.68 -1.14
CA VAL A 246 -1.04 32.09 -1.01
C VAL A 246 -1.77 32.67 0.21
N ASN A 247 -1.03 33.03 1.26
CA ASN A 247 -1.60 33.49 2.52
C ASN A 247 -1.76 35.02 2.63
N GLY A 248 -1.00 35.81 1.88
CA GLY A 248 -1.08 37.29 1.83
C GLY A 248 -0.15 38.02 2.79
N ASP A 249 0.85 37.34 3.35
CA ASP A 249 1.81 37.93 4.29
C ASP A 249 2.96 38.71 3.60
N GLY A 250 2.96 38.77 2.27
CA GLY A 250 3.96 39.43 1.43
C GLY A 250 5.18 38.56 1.11
N ARG A 251 5.27 37.34 1.64
CA ARG A 251 6.41 36.42 1.52
C ARG A 251 5.96 35.13 0.84
N ILE A 252 6.83 34.55 0.03
CA ILE A 252 6.61 33.22 -0.55
C ILE A 252 7.49 32.26 0.24
N ASN A 253 6.89 31.43 1.10
CA ASN A 253 7.60 30.54 2.01
C ASN A 253 6.86 29.20 2.20
N VAL A 254 7.35 28.37 3.12
CA VAL A 254 6.80 27.02 3.39
C VAL A 254 5.33 27.03 3.83
N SER A 255 4.84 28.14 4.38
CA SER A 255 3.45 28.30 4.77
C SER A 255 2.55 28.31 3.53
N ASP A 256 2.97 28.94 2.44
CA ASP A 256 2.22 29.00 1.18
C ASP A 256 2.16 27.64 0.49
N ILE A 257 3.29 26.92 0.48
CA ILE A 257 3.35 25.52 0.03
C ILE A 257 2.35 24.67 0.81
N SER A 258 2.31 24.85 2.14
CA SER A 258 1.43 24.06 3.02
C SER A 258 -0.04 24.36 2.78
N LEU A 259 -0.39 25.60 2.43
CA LEU A 259 -1.75 25.99 2.10
C LEU A 259 -2.19 25.46 0.74
N ALA A 260 -1.35 25.61 -0.29
CA ALA A 260 -1.60 25.02 -1.61
C ALA A 260 -1.71 23.49 -1.51
N ALA A 261 -0.83 22.84 -0.74
CA ALA A 261 -0.92 21.41 -0.46
C ALA A 261 -2.17 21.03 0.35
N GLY A 262 -2.60 21.86 1.31
CA GLY A 262 -3.84 21.64 2.06
C GLY A 262 -5.09 21.70 1.17
N GLN A 263 -5.10 22.60 0.18
CA GLN A 263 -6.14 22.71 -0.85
C GLN A 263 -6.18 21.46 -1.73
N VAL A 264 -5.04 21.10 -2.32
CA VAL A 264 -4.91 19.94 -3.22
C VAL A 264 -5.16 18.61 -2.49
N LYS A 265 -5.04 18.57 -1.16
CA LYS A 265 -5.39 17.40 -0.34
C LYS A 265 -6.85 17.41 0.15
N GLY A 266 -7.63 18.46 -0.14
CA GLY A 266 -9.00 18.62 0.37
C GLY A 266 -9.10 18.85 1.88
N ILE A 267 -7.99 19.16 2.55
CA ILE A 267 -7.91 19.36 4.01
C ILE A 267 -8.30 20.79 4.38
N LYS A 268 -8.04 21.76 3.49
CA LYS A 268 -8.27 23.17 3.72
C LYS A 268 -8.81 23.83 2.46
N MET A 269 -9.99 24.43 2.55
CA MET A 269 -10.59 25.19 1.44
C MET A 269 -10.04 26.62 1.43
N LEU A 270 -9.44 27.01 0.32
CA LEU A 270 -8.92 28.34 0.03
C LEU A 270 -10.01 29.25 -0.55
N SER A 271 -9.88 30.55 -0.29
CA SER A 271 -10.70 31.56 -0.96
C SER A 271 -10.32 31.69 -2.44
N ALA A 272 -11.19 32.31 -3.25
CA ALA A 272 -10.89 32.58 -4.66
C ALA A 272 -9.59 33.37 -4.84
N ALA A 273 -9.33 34.37 -4.00
CA ALA A 273 -8.09 35.14 -4.02
C ALA A 273 -6.85 34.30 -3.65
N CYS A 274 -6.97 33.36 -2.71
CA CYS A 274 -5.89 32.43 -2.38
C CYS A 274 -5.64 31.42 -3.52
N LEU A 275 -6.69 30.94 -4.18
CA LEU A 275 -6.59 30.05 -5.35
C LEU A 275 -5.86 30.74 -6.50
N ARG A 276 -6.20 31.99 -6.81
CA ARG A 276 -5.50 32.78 -7.84
C ARG A 276 -4.01 32.96 -7.55
N ARG A 277 -3.64 33.11 -6.27
CA ARG A 277 -2.23 33.25 -5.86
C ARG A 277 -1.51 31.91 -5.82
N ALA A 278 -2.24 30.82 -5.57
CA ALA A 278 -1.71 29.46 -5.57
C ALA A 278 -1.49 28.91 -6.98
N ASP A 279 -2.26 29.34 -7.98
CA ASP A 279 -2.02 29.03 -9.40
C ASP A 279 -0.79 29.79 -9.91
N VAL A 280 0.37 29.15 -9.75
CA VAL A 280 1.66 29.77 -10.04
C VAL A 280 2.14 29.47 -11.47
N ASN A 281 1.44 28.63 -12.21
CA ASN A 281 1.72 28.35 -13.63
C ASN A 281 0.72 29.04 -14.59
N LYS A 282 -0.39 29.58 -14.07
CA LYS A 282 -1.53 30.20 -14.79
C LYS A 282 -2.29 29.23 -15.70
N ASP A 283 -2.40 27.97 -15.29
CA ASP A 283 -3.19 26.97 -16.01
C ASP A 283 -4.68 26.99 -15.62
N SER A 284 -5.09 27.91 -14.72
CA SER A 284 -6.45 28.04 -14.17
C SER A 284 -6.85 26.92 -13.21
N TYR A 285 -5.88 26.15 -12.73
CA TYR A 285 -6.06 25.13 -11.72
C TYR A 285 -5.02 25.31 -10.62
N VAL A 286 -5.35 24.82 -9.42
CA VAL A 286 -4.36 24.65 -8.35
C VAL A 286 -4.17 23.17 -8.11
N ASN A 287 -2.96 22.69 -8.37
CA ASN A 287 -2.62 21.27 -8.31
C ASN A 287 -1.16 21.00 -7.85
N VAL A 288 -0.67 19.76 -7.98
CA VAL A 288 0.70 19.40 -7.55
C VAL A 288 1.81 20.13 -8.29
N THR A 289 1.54 20.56 -9.52
CA THR A 289 2.48 21.35 -10.32
C THR A 289 2.74 22.70 -9.66
N ASP A 290 1.69 23.34 -9.15
CA ASP A 290 1.79 24.61 -8.42
C ASP A 290 2.57 24.48 -7.12
N ILE A 291 2.30 23.42 -6.35
CA ILE A 291 3.03 23.09 -5.13
C ILE A 291 4.52 22.88 -5.42
N SER A 292 4.84 22.21 -6.53
CA SER A 292 6.21 21.95 -6.96
C SER A 292 6.93 23.24 -7.35
N LEU A 293 6.25 24.15 -8.04
CA LEU A 293 6.78 25.46 -8.43
C LEU A 293 6.98 26.39 -7.22
N LEU A 294 6.03 26.41 -6.27
CA LEU A 294 6.17 27.07 -4.97
C LEU A 294 7.39 26.52 -4.21
N SER A 295 7.53 25.19 -4.15
CA SER A 295 8.66 24.53 -3.49
C SER A 295 10.00 24.88 -4.13
N ALA A 296 10.07 24.90 -5.47
CA ALA A 296 11.28 25.30 -6.19
C ALA A 296 11.66 26.76 -5.94
N HIS A 297 10.67 27.65 -5.77
CA HIS A 297 10.89 29.04 -5.39
C HIS A 297 11.48 29.20 -4.00
N VAL A 298 10.86 28.57 -3.02
CA VAL A 298 11.29 28.64 -1.62
C VAL A 298 12.69 28.05 -1.44
N LYS A 299 13.04 27.02 -2.22
CA LYS A 299 14.39 26.42 -2.26
C LYS A 299 15.43 27.25 -3.03
N GLY A 300 15.03 28.37 -3.65
CA GLY A 300 15.92 29.21 -4.47
C GLY A 300 16.31 28.61 -5.82
N ILE A 301 15.70 27.50 -6.22
CA ILE A 301 16.00 26.77 -7.46
C ILE A 301 15.39 27.50 -8.67
N ARG A 302 14.17 28.05 -8.53
CA ARG A 302 13.45 28.71 -9.64
C ARG A 302 12.58 29.86 -9.13
N LYS A 303 12.75 31.06 -9.70
CA LYS A 303 11.86 32.20 -9.36
C LYS A 303 10.49 32.05 -10.03
N ILE A 304 9.42 32.28 -9.27
CA ILE A 304 8.06 32.43 -9.80
C ILE A 304 8.01 33.80 -10.51
N LYS A 305 7.52 33.79 -11.75
CA LYS A 305 7.36 34.98 -12.60
C LYS A 305 5.93 35.47 -12.56
#